data_AF-A0A0C3BUQ0-F1
#
_entry.id   AF-A0A0C3BUQ0-F1
#
_cell.length_a   1.000
_cell.length_b   1.000
_cell.length_c   1.000
_cell.angle_alpha   90.00
_cell.angle_beta   90.00
_cell.angle_gamma   90.00
#
_symmetry.space_group_name_H-M   'P 1'
#
loop_
_entity.id
_entity.type
_entity.pdbx_description
1 polymer ?
#
loop_
_entity_poly.entity_id
_entity_poly.type
_entity_poly.pdbx_seq_one_letter_code
_entity_poly.pdbx_strand_id
1 'polypeptide(L)'
;MARTIKAPRNPVRNTSRVTTRDDLHDDESSDDDSDYGNGIKTRASTAKKAKKQSSAKTSSGIGSGKQTPSLVRLLAMPLDVLLEVFSHLTPKDIIHVSRTNRFLRDILMTRNSISVWRAARERIGGPECPSNMNEPQWAALLFGNVCQTCGARNITKFDFFLLRRACQQCKTENLLTKSTIKAHFPRRDIEDIFQLIPSTNVGPNHRASRFCFFWFPDVESMLQKLKEYQRNIRFHHPGAQRALDDFKAQRAGMVTSTRKLARKSEIWYQEYALLCYADKQTLGNERFESIQLKFIKLGYKSSDVESIRWEPECRLRAPLTEKMWKRIRPILEPIVFECQQERLQRAKVERYSSRTSYSRV
;
A
#
# COMPACT_ATOMS: atom_id res chain seq x y z
N MET A 1 -35.09 -15.77 14.06
CA MET A 1 -34.69 -14.66 14.96
C MET A 1 -33.87 -13.67 14.16
N ALA A 2 -34.46 -12.50 13.89
CA ALA A 2 -33.94 -11.49 12.96
C ALA A 2 -32.75 -10.74 13.58
N ARG A 3 -31.61 -10.69 12.87
CA ARG A 3 -30.53 -9.74 13.17
C ARG A 3 -30.90 -8.39 12.55
N THR A 4 -31.18 -7.42 13.39
CA THR A 4 -31.36 -6.02 13.01
C THR A 4 -30.03 -5.48 12.46
N ILE A 5 -29.95 -5.26 11.14
CA ILE A 5 -28.83 -4.52 10.54
C ILE A 5 -29.02 -3.06 10.93
N LYS A 6 -28.24 -2.59 11.90
CA LYS A 6 -28.19 -1.18 12.27
C LYS A 6 -27.53 -0.40 11.13
N ALA A 7 -28.17 0.70 10.72
CA ALA A 7 -27.56 1.73 9.87
C ALA A 7 -26.21 2.18 10.48
N PRO A 8 -25.19 2.51 9.65
CA PRO A 8 -23.86 2.84 10.15
C PRO A 8 -23.92 4.12 10.98
N ARG A 9 -23.80 3.97 12.30
CA ARG A 9 -23.43 5.08 13.18
C ARG A 9 -21.96 5.35 12.98
N ASN A 10 -21.64 6.57 12.55
CA ASN A 10 -20.29 7.10 12.50
C ASN A 10 -19.75 7.21 13.94
N PRO A 11 -18.72 6.46 14.37
CA PRO A 11 -18.12 6.67 15.68
C PRO A 11 -16.77 7.37 15.51
N VAL A 12 -16.71 8.56 16.09
CA VAL A 12 -15.46 9.23 16.44
C VAL A 12 -14.56 8.27 17.23
N ARG A 13 -13.28 8.24 16.83
CA ARG A 13 -12.12 7.61 17.49
C ARG A 13 -12.30 7.31 18.99
N ASN A 14 -12.00 6.07 19.38
CA ASN A 14 -10.97 5.85 20.40
C ASN A 14 -10.31 4.47 20.26
N THR A 15 -8.99 4.45 20.36
CA THR A 15 -8.13 3.27 20.17
C THR A 15 -8.18 2.36 21.38
N SER A 16 -8.35 1.05 21.18
CA SER A 16 -7.95 0.03 22.16
C SER A 16 -7.62 -1.29 21.47
N ARG A 17 -6.57 -1.91 22.02
CA ARG A 17 -5.71 -3.00 21.57
C ARG A 17 -6.41 -4.36 21.59
N VAL A 18 -6.26 -5.16 20.54
CA VAL A 18 -6.49 -6.62 20.58
C VAL A 18 -5.37 -7.33 19.80
N THR A 19 -4.84 -8.37 20.45
CA THR A 19 -3.71 -9.23 20.08
C THR A 19 -4.17 -10.58 19.50
N THR A 20 -3.22 -11.27 18.85
CA THR A 20 -3.15 -12.71 18.47
C THR A 20 -3.84 -13.11 17.16
N ARG A 21 -3.34 -14.04 16.33
CA ARG A 21 -2.01 -14.63 16.02
C ARG A 21 -2.23 -15.52 14.77
N ASP A 22 -1.18 -15.71 13.98
CA ASP A 22 -0.90 -16.80 13.03
C ASP A 22 -1.85 -17.01 11.82
N ASP A 23 -1.41 -16.57 10.63
CA ASP A 23 -1.08 -17.46 9.50
C ASP A 23 -0.65 -16.68 8.24
N LEU A 24 0.52 -17.10 7.71
CA LEU A 24 1.20 -16.76 6.45
C LEU A 24 1.85 -15.36 6.35
N HIS A 25 3.16 -15.37 6.61
CA HIS A 25 4.12 -14.29 6.35
C HIS A 25 4.18 -13.95 4.85
N ASP A 26 3.46 -12.90 4.44
CA ASP A 26 3.91 -12.03 3.35
C ASP A 26 4.87 -11.00 3.96
N ASP A 27 6.13 -11.04 3.55
CA ASP A 27 7.20 -10.15 4.00
C ASP A 27 7.00 -8.74 3.39
N GLU A 28 5.97 -8.03 3.86
CA GLU A 28 5.72 -6.62 3.52
C GLU A 28 6.65 -5.71 4.34
N SER A 29 7.81 -5.45 3.74
CA SER A 29 8.73 -4.37 4.12
C SER A 29 8.03 -3.02 4.03
N SER A 30 7.66 -2.48 5.19
CA SER A 30 7.39 -1.06 5.41
C SER A 30 8.54 -0.23 4.84
N ASP A 31 8.24 0.67 3.90
CA ASP A 31 9.13 1.78 3.55
C ASP A 31 9.09 2.76 4.74
N ASP A 32 9.84 2.44 5.79
CA ASP A 32 10.09 3.33 6.93
C ASP A 32 11.43 4.06 6.68
N ASP A 33 11.32 5.32 6.28
CA ASP A 33 12.43 6.28 6.26
C ASP A 33 12.89 6.48 7.70
N SER A 34 13.87 5.68 8.12
CA SER A 34 14.45 5.75 9.45
C SER A 34 15.54 6.81 9.50
N ASP A 35 15.18 7.96 10.05
CA ASP A 35 16.09 8.92 10.67
C ASP A 35 16.70 8.27 11.93
N TYR A 36 17.80 7.54 11.75
CA TYR A 36 18.54 6.90 12.85
C TYR A 36 19.43 7.92 13.57
N GLY A 37 18.89 8.57 14.59
CA GLY A 37 19.63 9.20 15.68
C GLY A 37 19.39 8.44 16.98
N ASN A 38 20.33 7.56 17.39
CA ASN A 38 20.23 6.86 18.66
C ASN A 38 20.99 7.61 19.76
N GLY A 39 20.28 8.02 20.82
CA GLY A 39 20.84 8.56 22.05
C GLY A 39 20.56 7.60 23.21
N ILE A 40 21.61 6.93 23.68
CA ILE A 40 21.61 6.06 24.88
C ILE A 40 21.29 6.90 26.11
N LYS A 41 20.30 6.53 26.93
CA LYS A 41 20.34 6.66 28.42
C LYS A 41 19.48 5.61 29.14
N THR A 42 20.04 5.11 30.23
CA THR A 42 19.60 4.06 31.15
C THR A 42 18.49 4.50 32.11
N ARG A 43 17.67 3.52 32.54
CA ARG A 43 16.68 3.53 33.66
C ARG A 43 17.38 3.68 35.03
N ALA A 44 16.79 4.10 36.17
CA ALA A 44 15.46 4.55 36.60
C ALA A 44 15.57 5.13 38.05
N SER A 45 14.64 5.98 38.50
CA SER A 45 13.73 5.70 39.65
C SER A 45 12.94 6.93 40.19
N THR A 46 11.65 6.67 40.44
CA THR A 46 10.70 7.14 41.49
C THR A 46 10.55 8.62 41.94
N ALA A 47 9.39 9.18 41.54
CA ALA A 47 8.33 9.86 42.31
C ALA A 47 8.63 10.79 43.52
N LYS A 48 8.12 12.04 43.45
CA LYS A 48 7.27 12.70 44.46
C LYS A 48 6.58 13.97 43.92
N LYS A 49 5.30 14.17 44.27
CA LYS A 49 4.43 15.34 44.05
C LYS A 49 4.90 16.56 44.86
N ALA A 50 4.79 17.77 44.30
CA ALA A 50 4.43 18.99 45.04
C ALA A 50 3.98 20.14 44.10
N LYS A 51 3.18 21.06 44.65
CA LYS A 51 2.34 22.12 44.05
C LYS A 51 3.11 23.41 43.69
N LYS A 52 2.70 24.03 42.58
CA LYS A 52 2.26 25.44 42.37
C LYS A 52 3.19 26.61 42.79
N GLN A 53 3.70 27.38 41.81
CA GLN A 53 3.53 28.85 41.60
C GLN A 53 4.70 29.48 40.81
N SER A 54 4.39 30.23 39.74
CA SER A 54 5.09 31.44 39.21
C SER A 54 4.53 31.75 37.81
N SER A 55 3.77 32.83 37.65
CA SER A 55 4.19 34.16 37.16
C SER A 55 4.89 34.17 35.79
N ALA A 56 4.13 34.62 34.79
CA ALA A 56 4.50 35.31 33.55
C ALA A 56 5.91 35.10 32.96
N LYS A 57 5.96 34.55 31.73
CA LYS A 57 6.48 35.25 30.53
C LYS A 57 6.16 34.44 29.27
N THR A 58 5.49 35.09 28.34
CA THR A 58 5.25 34.65 26.97
C THR A 58 6.58 34.60 26.21
N SER A 59 7.04 33.40 25.89
CA SER A 59 7.99 33.16 24.81
C SER A 59 7.46 32.04 23.94
N SER A 60 6.76 32.43 22.88
CA SER A 60 6.37 31.58 21.76
C SER A 60 7.62 31.10 21.03
N GLY A 61 8.23 30.03 21.54
CA GLY A 61 9.20 29.23 20.81
C GLY A 61 8.49 28.36 19.78
N ILE A 62 8.15 28.94 18.63
CA ILE A 62 7.85 28.17 17.43
C ILE A 62 9.17 27.54 17.02
N GLY A 63 9.36 26.26 17.37
CA GLY A 63 10.42 25.44 16.79
C GLY A 63 10.12 25.22 15.32
N SER A 64 10.45 26.20 14.46
CA SER A 64 10.49 25.98 13.03
C SER A 64 11.69 25.07 12.75
N GLY A 65 11.42 23.80 12.45
CA GLY A 65 12.43 22.94 11.85
C GLY A 65 13.05 23.69 10.67
N LYS A 66 14.38 23.75 10.62
CA LYS A 66 15.14 24.35 9.52
C LYS A 66 14.64 23.73 8.21
N GLN A 67 13.81 24.46 7.47
CA GLN A 67 13.52 24.15 6.08
C GLN A 67 14.87 24.20 5.37
N THR A 68 15.32 23.08 4.83
CA THR A 68 16.56 23.03 4.07
C THR A 68 16.40 23.93 2.83
N PRO A 69 17.43 24.71 2.47
CA PRO A 69 17.34 25.69 1.38
C PRO A 69 16.99 25.06 0.01
N SER A 70 17.10 23.74 -0.15
CA SER A 70 16.77 23.06 -1.42
C SER A 70 15.27 22.91 -1.65
N LEU A 71 14.44 22.68 -0.62
CA LEU A 71 13.00 22.50 -0.79
C LEU A 71 12.30 23.81 -1.15
N VAL A 72 12.76 24.92 -0.56
CA VAL A 72 12.29 26.26 -0.91
C VAL A 72 12.58 26.59 -2.37
N ARG A 73 13.76 26.18 -2.88
CA ARG A 73 14.13 26.38 -4.29
C ARG A 73 13.28 25.55 -5.25
N LEU A 74 12.92 24.31 -4.89
CA LEU A 74 12.02 23.49 -5.70
C LEU A 74 10.65 24.17 -5.86
N LEU A 75 10.05 24.58 -4.74
CA LEU A 75 8.71 25.19 -4.75
C LEU A 75 8.66 26.61 -5.34
N ALA A 76 9.82 27.24 -5.54
CA ALA A 76 9.94 28.54 -6.21
C ALA A 76 9.99 28.45 -7.74
N MET A 77 10.07 27.25 -8.31
CA MET A 77 10.06 27.05 -9.76
C MET A 77 8.67 27.36 -10.36
N PRO A 78 8.60 27.76 -11.65
CA PRO A 78 7.33 27.89 -12.35
C PRO A 78 6.52 26.59 -12.30
N LEU A 79 5.20 26.73 -12.23
CA LEU A 79 4.27 25.61 -12.11
C LEU A 79 4.46 24.57 -13.22
N ASP A 80 4.65 25.01 -14.46
CA ASP A 80 4.81 24.11 -15.60
C ASP A 80 6.05 23.22 -15.47
N VAL A 81 7.15 23.76 -14.97
CA VAL A 81 8.38 22.99 -14.68
C VAL A 81 8.14 21.98 -13.57
N LEU A 82 7.40 22.36 -12.52
CA LEU A 82 7.03 21.42 -11.45
C LEU A 82 6.17 20.27 -11.98
N LEU A 83 5.16 20.57 -12.80
CA LEU A 83 4.28 19.58 -13.39
C LEU A 83 5.03 18.63 -14.34
N GLU A 84 5.98 19.15 -15.13
CA GLU A 84 6.85 18.35 -15.99
C GLU A 84 7.70 17.39 -15.16
N VAL A 85 8.36 17.89 -14.11
CA VAL A 85 9.13 17.04 -13.17
C VAL A 85 8.24 15.95 -12.56
N PHE A 86 7.03 16.30 -12.13
CA PHE A 86 6.11 15.32 -11.55
C PHE A 86 5.60 14.30 -12.57
N SER A 87 5.59 14.62 -13.87
CA SER A 87 5.18 13.68 -14.94
C SER A 87 6.17 12.53 -15.12
N HIS A 88 7.42 12.71 -14.67
CA HIS A 88 8.46 11.70 -14.68
C HIS A 88 8.42 10.76 -13.46
N LEU A 89 7.65 11.10 -12.43
CA LEU A 89 7.51 10.29 -11.23
C LEU A 89 6.58 9.09 -11.45
N THR A 90 6.65 8.09 -10.57
CA THR A 90 5.63 7.04 -10.56
C THR A 90 4.31 7.58 -9.96
N PRO A 91 3.14 7.03 -10.31
CA PRO A 91 1.89 7.45 -9.70
C PRO A 91 1.89 7.27 -8.17
N LYS A 92 2.60 6.26 -7.65
CA LYS A 92 2.82 6.07 -6.20
C LYS A 92 3.54 7.28 -5.61
N ASP A 93 4.63 7.72 -6.22
CA ASP A 93 5.40 8.88 -5.75
C ASP A 93 4.59 10.17 -5.80
N ILE A 94 3.81 10.40 -6.86
CA ILE A 94 2.93 11.57 -6.95
C ILE A 94 1.91 11.59 -5.81
N ILE A 95 1.36 10.43 -5.40
CA ILE A 95 0.50 10.33 -4.21
C ILE A 95 1.27 10.76 -2.96
N HIS A 96 2.51 10.30 -2.78
CA HIS A 96 3.32 10.68 -1.63
C HIS A 96 3.65 12.18 -1.64
N VAL A 97 4.07 12.73 -2.77
CA VAL A 97 4.34 14.17 -2.97
C VAL A 97 3.09 15.01 -2.67
N SER A 98 1.91 14.59 -3.12
CA SER A 98 0.65 15.28 -2.82
C SER A 98 0.30 15.29 -1.32
N ARG A 99 0.93 14.44 -0.50
CA ARG A 99 0.70 14.36 0.95
C ARG A 99 1.73 15.13 1.76
N THR A 100 2.85 15.57 1.17
CA THR A 100 3.90 16.31 1.90
C THR A 100 3.58 17.78 2.07
N ASN A 101 2.87 18.40 1.11
CA ASN A 101 2.55 19.84 1.12
C ASN A 101 1.14 20.11 0.59
N ARG A 102 0.40 20.98 1.28
CA ARG A 102 -0.94 21.44 0.87
C ARG A 102 -0.94 22.09 -0.53
N PHE A 103 0.05 22.93 -0.84
CA PHE A 103 0.16 23.57 -2.16
C PHE A 103 0.29 22.54 -3.28
N LEU A 104 1.18 21.55 -3.10
CA LEU A 104 1.36 20.47 -4.07
C LEU A 104 0.10 19.62 -4.20
N ARG A 105 -0.60 19.35 -3.09
CA ARG A 105 -1.90 18.66 -3.12
C ARG A 105 -2.92 19.41 -3.95
N ASP A 106 -3.06 20.71 -3.71
CA ASP A 106 -4.07 21.55 -4.35
C ASP A 106 -3.81 21.63 -5.87
N ILE A 107 -2.55 21.65 -6.30
CA ILE A 107 -2.18 21.58 -7.72
C ILE A 107 -2.43 20.18 -8.30
N LEU A 108 -1.87 19.14 -7.69
CA LEU A 108 -1.85 17.79 -8.26
C LEU A 108 -3.23 17.13 -8.28
N MET A 109 -4.17 17.57 -7.44
CA MET A 109 -5.53 17.02 -7.40
C MET A 109 -6.53 17.78 -8.28
N THR A 110 -6.09 18.77 -9.06
CA THR A 110 -6.96 19.49 -10.00
C THR A 110 -7.14 18.77 -11.33
N ARG A 111 -8.06 19.25 -12.16
CA ARG A 111 -8.22 18.73 -13.54
C ARG A 111 -7.03 19.08 -14.44
N ASN A 112 -6.32 20.16 -14.14
CA ASN A 112 -5.21 20.64 -14.99
C ASN A 112 -3.99 19.72 -14.90
N SER A 113 -3.84 18.95 -13.82
CA SER A 113 -2.76 17.99 -13.64
C SER A 113 -3.09 16.59 -14.18
N ILE A 114 -4.23 16.37 -14.84
CA ILE A 114 -4.61 15.04 -15.36
C ILE A 114 -3.56 14.49 -16.33
N SER A 115 -2.96 15.35 -17.17
CA SER A 115 -1.88 14.97 -18.08
C SER A 115 -0.65 14.43 -17.35
N VAL A 116 -0.31 15.00 -16.19
CA VAL A 116 0.80 14.56 -15.34
C VAL A 116 0.56 13.14 -14.83
N TRP A 117 -0.63 12.87 -14.30
CA TRP A 117 -0.98 11.53 -13.82
C TRP A 117 -1.04 10.50 -14.94
N ARG A 118 -1.58 10.89 -16.11
CA ARG A 118 -1.61 10.04 -17.29
C ARG A 118 -0.21 9.69 -17.77
N ALA A 119 0.68 10.67 -17.92
CA ALA A 119 2.05 10.47 -18.33
C ALA A 119 2.82 9.55 -17.35
N ALA A 120 2.65 9.78 -16.04
CA ALA A 120 3.23 8.93 -15.00
C ALA A 120 2.73 7.48 -15.06
N ARG A 121 1.43 7.29 -15.35
CA ARG A 121 0.82 5.98 -15.53
C ARG A 121 1.34 5.27 -16.78
N GLU A 122 1.40 5.97 -17.91
CA GLU A 122 1.86 5.40 -19.18
C GLU A 122 3.33 4.99 -19.13
N ARG A 123 4.17 5.73 -18.40
CA ARG A 123 5.59 5.39 -18.18
C ARG A 123 5.80 4.02 -17.55
N ILE A 124 4.91 3.61 -16.65
CA ILE A 124 4.96 2.29 -16.01
C ILE A 124 4.12 1.24 -16.76
N GLY A 125 3.60 1.57 -17.95
CA GLY A 125 2.71 0.72 -18.73
C GLY A 125 1.36 0.46 -18.04
N GLY A 126 0.92 1.36 -17.15
CA GLY A 126 -0.25 1.15 -16.30
C GLY A 126 -1.59 1.14 -17.07
N PRO A 127 -2.57 0.35 -16.61
CA PRO A 127 -3.86 0.18 -17.28
C PRO A 127 -4.63 1.49 -17.38
N GLU A 128 -5.36 1.68 -18.49
CA GLU A 128 -6.16 2.88 -18.72
C GLU A 128 -7.14 3.17 -17.57
N CYS A 129 -7.25 4.44 -17.20
CA CYS A 129 -8.20 4.87 -16.19
C CYS A 129 -9.63 4.58 -16.67
N PRO A 130 -10.47 3.90 -15.87
CA PRO A 130 -11.85 3.66 -16.25
C PRO A 130 -12.63 4.97 -16.40
N SER A 131 -13.58 5.02 -17.34
CA SER A 131 -14.34 6.24 -17.66
C SER A 131 -15.20 6.80 -16.51
N ASN A 132 -15.47 6.00 -15.49
CA ASN A 132 -16.19 6.40 -14.28
C ASN A 132 -15.27 6.90 -13.15
N MET A 133 -13.97 7.04 -13.40
CA MET A 133 -12.95 7.46 -12.44
C MET A 133 -12.02 8.50 -13.07
N ASN A 134 -11.35 9.29 -12.25
CA ASN A 134 -10.26 10.16 -12.71
C ASN A 134 -8.87 9.56 -12.40
N GLU A 135 -7.85 10.02 -13.10
CA GLU A 135 -6.47 9.50 -12.97
C GLU A 135 -5.94 9.53 -11.52
N PRO A 136 -6.13 10.61 -10.71
CA PRO A 136 -5.72 10.59 -9.29
C PRO A 136 -6.43 9.51 -8.46
N GLN A 137 -7.73 9.30 -8.65
CA GLN A 137 -8.49 8.26 -7.97
C GLN A 137 -8.02 6.87 -8.40
N TRP A 138 -7.72 6.68 -9.69
CA TRP A 138 -7.21 5.43 -10.22
C TRP A 138 -5.82 5.10 -9.67
N ALA A 139 -4.92 6.08 -9.64
CA ALA A 139 -3.62 5.95 -9.01
C ALA A 139 -3.75 5.63 -7.51
N ALA A 140 -4.64 6.32 -6.78
CA ALA A 140 -4.88 6.06 -5.36
C ALA A 140 -5.47 4.65 -5.12
N LEU A 141 -6.28 4.15 -6.05
CA LEU A 141 -6.80 2.80 -5.99
C LEU A 141 -5.69 1.76 -6.21
N LEU A 142 -4.83 1.94 -7.22
CA LEU A 142 -3.74 1.02 -7.54
C LEU A 142 -2.62 1.03 -6.48
N PHE A 143 -2.13 2.21 -6.10
CA PHE A 143 -0.90 2.37 -5.31
C PHE A 143 -1.12 2.92 -3.90
N GLY A 144 -2.34 3.33 -3.56
CA GLY A 144 -2.66 3.77 -2.21
C GLY A 144 -2.69 2.61 -1.20
N ASN A 145 -2.72 2.96 0.08
CA ASN A 145 -2.72 2.00 1.19
C ASN A 145 -3.79 2.31 2.25
N VAL A 146 -4.82 3.07 1.87
CA VAL A 146 -5.86 3.56 2.79
C VAL A 146 -7.22 3.01 2.37
N CYS A 147 -7.99 2.53 3.33
CA CYS A 147 -9.39 2.17 3.14
C CYS A 147 -10.20 3.40 2.69
N GLN A 148 -10.84 3.33 1.54
CA GLN A 148 -11.65 4.41 0.99
C GLN A 148 -12.97 4.61 1.74
N THR A 149 -13.38 3.64 2.57
CA THR A 149 -14.61 3.72 3.37
C THR A 149 -14.36 4.34 4.76
N CYS A 150 -13.37 3.85 5.51
CA CYS A 150 -13.15 4.25 6.91
C CYS A 150 -11.81 4.96 7.16
N GLY A 151 -10.92 5.05 6.18
CA GLY A 151 -9.62 5.71 6.34
C GLY A 151 -8.56 4.88 7.09
N ALA A 152 -8.84 3.61 7.40
CA ALA A 152 -7.83 2.70 7.97
C ALA A 152 -6.60 2.61 7.05
N ARG A 153 -5.40 2.61 7.64
CA ARG A 153 -4.12 2.56 6.91
C ARG A 153 -3.66 1.11 6.72
N ASN A 154 -2.59 0.92 5.94
CA ASN A 154 -1.94 -0.36 5.67
C ASN A 154 -2.87 -1.39 5.01
N ILE A 155 -3.76 -0.91 4.14
CA ILE A 155 -4.63 -1.77 3.33
C ILE A 155 -3.98 -1.94 1.97
N THR A 156 -3.27 -3.04 1.75
CA THR A 156 -2.53 -3.31 0.50
C THR A 156 -3.38 -4.02 -0.56
N LYS A 157 -4.41 -4.76 -0.14
CA LYS A 157 -5.37 -5.41 -1.04
C LYS A 157 -6.49 -4.47 -1.48
N PHE A 158 -6.77 -4.45 -2.77
CA PHE A 158 -7.91 -3.76 -3.36
C PHE A 158 -8.71 -4.70 -4.28
N ASP A 159 -9.91 -4.29 -4.63
CA ASP A 159 -10.83 -5.07 -5.45
C ASP A 159 -11.01 -4.38 -6.81
N PHE A 160 -10.44 -4.96 -7.87
CA PHE A 160 -10.55 -4.43 -9.23
C PHE A 160 -11.99 -4.44 -9.75
N PHE A 161 -12.81 -5.40 -9.32
CA PHE A 161 -14.17 -5.55 -9.83
C PHE A 161 -15.13 -4.56 -9.19
N LEU A 162 -14.90 -4.19 -7.93
CA LEU A 162 -15.63 -3.10 -7.27
C LEU A 162 -14.97 -1.73 -7.45
N LEU A 163 -13.79 -1.67 -8.08
CA LEU A 163 -12.93 -0.48 -8.16
C LEU A 163 -12.74 0.19 -6.79
N ARG A 164 -12.47 -0.62 -5.76
CA ARG A 164 -12.46 -0.15 -4.36
C ARG A 164 -11.41 -0.80 -3.49
N ARG A 165 -10.76 0.00 -2.66
CA ARG A 165 -9.88 -0.43 -1.57
C ARG A 165 -10.62 -0.32 -0.25
N ALA A 166 -10.96 -1.47 0.34
CA ALA A 166 -11.68 -1.55 1.61
C ALA A 166 -11.00 -2.55 2.53
N CYS A 167 -10.91 -2.22 3.82
CA CYS A 167 -10.43 -3.15 4.84
C CYS A 167 -11.43 -4.31 5.06
N GLN A 168 -10.98 -5.39 5.68
CA GLN A 168 -11.80 -6.57 5.97
C GLN A 168 -13.06 -6.24 6.78
N GLN A 169 -12.99 -5.30 7.73
CA GLN A 169 -14.15 -4.86 8.50
C GLN A 169 -15.20 -4.21 7.57
N CYS A 170 -14.80 -3.22 6.79
CA CYS A 170 -15.73 -2.56 5.87
C CYS A 170 -16.28 -3.54 4.82
N LYS A 171 -15.50 -4.52 4.36
CA LYS A 171 -16.02 -5.57 3.48
C LYS A 171 -17.06 -6.44 4.18
N THR A 172 -16.83 -6.83 5.43
CA THR A 172 -17.79 -7.61 6.23
C THR A 172 -19.11 -6.87 6.40
N GLU A 173 -19.04 -5.56 6.62
CA GLU A 173 -20.22 -4.71 6.83
C GLU A 173 -20.99 -4.40 5.54
N ASN A 174 -20.31 -4.32 4.39
CA ASN A 174 -20.90 -3.79 3.16
C ASN A 174 -21.04 -4.82 2.03
N LEU A 175 -20.42 -6.00 2.10
CA LEU A 175 -20.58 -7.01 1.05
C LEU A 175 -21.84 -7.84 1.29
N LEU A 176 -22.75 -7.82 0.31
CA LEU A 176 -23.97 -8.60 0.32
C LEU A 176 -23.98 -9.62 -0.82
N THR A 177 -24.51 -10.81 -0.55
CA THR A 177 -24.78 -11.81 -1.59
C THR A 177 -26.13 -11.55 -2.26
N LYS A 178 -26.38 -12.20 -3.41
CA LYS A 178 -27.69 -12.15 -4.08
C LYS A 178 -28.84 -12.58 -3.15
N SER A 179 -28.64 -13.65 -2.37
CA SER A 179 -29.67 -14.15 -1.45
C SER A 179 -29.97 -13.16 -0.34
N THR A 180 -28.93 -12.54 0.25
CA THR A 180 -29.11 -11.48 1.26
C THR A 180 -29.85 -10.28 0.68
N ILE A 181 -29.51 -9.83 -0.54
CA ILE A 181 -30.20 -8.71 -1.19
C ILE A 181 -31.68 -9.03 -1.43
N LYS A 182 -31.99 -10.21 -1.95
CA LYS A 182 -33.39 -10.66 -2.16
C LYS A 182 -34.19 -10.71 -0.86
N ALA A 183 -33.56 -11.15 0.23
CA ALA A 183 -34.20 -11.21 1.54
C ALA A 183 -34.48 -9.81 2.14
N HIS A 184 -33.55 -8.86 2.00
CA HIS A 184 -33.70 -7.50 2.52
C HIS A 184 -34.63 -6.62 1.68
N PHE A 185 -34.74 -6.91 0.39
CA PHE A 185 -35.51 -6.10 -0.56
C PHE A 185 -36.42 -7.01 -1.41
N PRO A 186 -37.52 -7.54 -0.86
CA PRO A 186 -38.44 -8.43 -1.57
C PRO A 186 -39.29 -7.65 -2.58
N ARG A 187 -38.70 -7.21 -3.69
CA ARG A 187 -39.35 -6.54 -4.82
C ARG A 187 -39.21 -7.38 -6.08
N ARG A 188 -40.24 -7.37 -6.94
CA ARG A 188 -40.27 -8.17 -8.19
C ARG A 188 -39.15 -7.80 -9.16
N ASP A 189 -38.73 -6.53 -9.16
CA ASP A 189 -37.75 -6.00 -10.14
C ASP A 189 -36.30 -6.08 -9.66
N ILE A 190 -36.02 -6.86 -8.61
CA ILE A 190 -34.67 -6.89 -8.03
C ILE A 190 -33.66 -7.65 -8.88
N GLU A 191 -34.11 -8.49 -9.82
CA GLU A 191 -33.17 -9.30 -10.62
C GLU A 191 -32.31 -8.43 -11.54
N ASP A 192 -32.89 -7.36 -12.09
CA ASP A 192 -32.21 -6.44 -12.99
C ASP A 192 -31.01 -5.77 -12.32
N ILE A 193 -31.08 -5.49 -11.01
CA ILE A 193 -30.03 -4.76 -10.31
C ILE A 193 -28.67 -5.43 -10.43
N PHE A 194 -28.64 -6.77 -10.46
CA PHE A 194 -27.40 -7.54 -10.48
C PHE A 194 -26.59 -7.34 -11.77
N GLN A 195 -27.21 -6.79 -12.82
CA GLN A 195 -26.54 -6.41 -14.07
C GLN A 195 -26.16 -4.92 -14.13
N LEU A 196 -26.74 -4.09 -13.25
CA LEU A 196 -26.59 -2.63 -13.28
C LEU A 196 -25.51 -2.09 -12.33
N ILE A 197 -25.02 -2.94 -11.43
CA ILE A 197 -23.95 -2.62 -10.46
C ILE A 197 -22.77 -3.59 -10.58
N PRO A 198 -21.56 -3.14 -10.24
CA PRO A 198 -20.39 -4.02 -10.19
C PRO A 198 -20.54 -5.12 -9.12
N SER A 199 -19.88 -6.25 -9.36
CA SER A 199 -19.89 -7.40 -8.47
C SER A 199 -18.49 -8.01 -8.38
N THR A 200 -18.14 -8.56 -7.24
CA THR A 200 -16.87 -9.27 -7.02
C THR A 200 -17.09 -10.71 -6.56
N ASN A 201 -16.15 -11.58 -6.84
CA ASN A 201 -16.05 -12.92 -6.25
C ASN A 201 -15.06 -12.97 -5.07
N VAL A 202 -14.61 -11.82 -4.57
CA VAL A 202 -13.71 -11.73 -3.41
C VAL A 202 -14.51 -11.43 -2.16
N GLY A 203 -14.46 -12.35 -1.19
CA GLY A 203 -15.17 -12.22 0.08
C GLY A 203 -14.54 -11.23 1.06
N PRO A 204 -15.14 -11.08 2.25
CA PRO A 204 -14.65 -10.15 3.28
C PRO A 204 -13.22 -10.40 3.74
N ASN A 205 -12.80 -11.67 3.79
CA ASN A 205 -11.45 -12.10 4.14
C ASN A 205 -10.43 -11.93 3.00
N HIS A 206 -10.77 -11.21 1.93
CA HIS A 206 -9.94 -11.03 0.73
C HIS A 206 -9.59 -12.33 0.00
N ARG A 207 -10.35 -13.41 0.22
CA ARG A 207 -10.19 -14.68 -0.51
C ARG A 207 -11.24 -14.80 -1.61
N ALA A 208 -10.89 -15.53 -2.66
CA ALA A 208 -11.84 -15.92 -3.69
C ALA A 208 -12.98 -16.74 -3.08
N SER A 209 -14.18 -16.53 -3.61
CA SER A 209 -15.42 -17.14 -3.17
C SER A 209 -16.20 -17.65 -4.37
N ARG A 210 -17.00 -18.69 -4.15
CA ARG A 210 -17.98 -19.17 -5.14
C ARG A 210 -19.19 -18.23 -5.27
N PHE A 211 -19.41 -17.37 -4.27
CA PHE A 211 -20.49 -16.39 -4.28
C PHE A 211 -20.06 -15.07 -4.91
N CYS A 212 -21.00 -14.42 -5.60
CA CYS A 212 -20.86 -13.04 -6.02
C CYS A 212 -21.35 -12.10 -4.92
N PHE A 213 -20.57 -11.07 -4.65
CA PHE A 213 -20.86 -10.01 -3.69
C PHE A 213 -21.08 -8.68 -4.39
N PHE A 214 -21.95 -7.88 -3.79
CA PHE A 214 -22.27 -6.52 -4.20
C PHE A 214 -22.06 -5.59 -3.02
N TRP A 215 -21.69 -4.34 -3.31
CA TRP A 215 -21.47 -3.34 -2.28
C TRP A 215 -22.80 -2.70 -1.85
N PHE A 216 -23.13 -2.75 -0.56
CA PHE A 216 -24.43 -2.34 -0.02
C PHE A 216 -24.83 -0.89 -0.37
N PRO A 217 -23.98 0.13 -0.14
CA PRO A 217 -24.26 1.49 -0.61
C PRO A 217 -24.57 1.60 -2.11
N ASP A 218 -23.94 0.77 -2.94
CA ASP A 218 -24.16 0.81 -4.40
C ASP A 218 -25.51 0.15 -4.75
N VAL A 219 -25.89 -0.90 -4.01
CA VAL A 219 -27.23 -1.52 -4.07
C VAL A 219 -28.31 -0.50 -3.69
N GLU A 220 -28.17 0.16 -2.54
CA GLU A 220 -29.15 1.17 -2.09
C GLU A 220 -29.28 2.32 -3.08
N SER A 221 -28.16 2.91 -3.51
CA SER A 221 -28.15 3.99 -4.49
C SER A 221 -28.81 3.57 -5.80
N MET A 222 -28.57 2.34 -6.28
CA MET A 222 -29.18 1.87 -7.53
C MET A 222 -30.69 1.63 -7.35
N LEU A 223 -31.12 1.05 -6.23
CA LEU A 223 -32.54 0.88 -5.92
C LEU A 223 -33.27 2.22 -5.83
N GLN A 224 -32.65 3.26 -5.26
CA GLN A 224 -33.21 4.61 -5.22
C GLN A 224 -33.40 5.18 -6.63
N LYS A 225 -32.38 5.09 -7.50
CA LYS A 225 -32.49 5.53 -8.90
C LYS A 225 -33.59 4.79 -9.66
N LEU A 226 -33.68 3.47 -9.51
CA LEU A 226 -34.73 2.69 -10.16
C LEU A 226 -36.13 3.09 -9.66
N LYS A 227 -36.29 3.44 -8.37
CA LYS A 227 -37.57 3.97 -7.85
C LYS A 227 -37.96 5.29 -8.52
N GLU A 228 -37.01 6.17 -8.82
CA GLU A 228 -37.28 7.44 -9.50
C GLU A 228 -37.81 7.22 -10.92
N TYR A 229 -37.18 6.33 -11.69
CA TYR A 229 -37.68 5.94 -13.02
C TYR A 229 -39.06 5.28 -12.93
N GLN A 230 -39.26 4.35 -11.99
CA GLN A 230 -40.56 3.72 -11.77
C GLN A 230 -41.65 4.74 -11.42
N ARG A 231 -41.30 5.77 -10.64
CA ARG A 231 -42.21 6.86 -10.32
C ARG A 231 -42.60 7.64 -11.58
N ASN A 232 -41.65 7.94 -12.45
CA ASN A 232 -41.92 8.65 -13.70
C ASN A 232 -42.83 7.84 -14.64
N ILE A 233 -42.67 6.51 -14.66
CA ILE A 233 -43.56 5.59 -15.40
C ILE A 233 -44.97 5.63 -14.82
N ARG A 234 -45.12 5.55 -13.48
CA ARG A 234 -46.42 5.62 -12.82
C ARG A 234 -47.17 6.93 -13.06
N PHE A 235 -46.45 8.04 -13.15
CA PHE A 235 -47.03 9.35 -13.49
C PHE A 235 -47.18 9.58 -15.00
N HIS A 236 -47.00 8.54 -15.82
CA HIS A 236 -47.18 8.59 -17.27
C HIS A 236 -46.39 9.72 -17.96
N HIS A 237 -45.19 10.02 -17.45
CA HIS A 237 -44.32 10.98 -18.13
C HIS A 237 -43.97 10.46 -19.53
N PRO A 238 -44.09 11.30 -20.58
CA PRO A 238 -43.74 10.91 -21.94
C PRO A 238 -42.30 10.36 -22.02
N GLY A 239 -42.14 9.17 -22.61
CA GLY A 239 -40.83 8.54 -22.78
C GLY A 239 -40.21 7.92 -21.52
N ALA A 240 -40.91 7.88 -20.38
CA ALA A 240 -40.34 7.38 -19.11
C ALA A 240 -39.86 5.92 -19.18
N GLN A 241 -40.59 5.05 -19.91
CA GLN A 241 -40.18 3.66 -20.10
C GLN A 241 -38.89 3.56 -20.92
N ARG A 242 -38.83 4.26 -22.07
CA ARG A 242 -37.61 4.32 -22.91
C ARG A 242 -36.43 4.85 -22.11
N ALA A 243 -36.62 5.90 -21.30
CA ALA A 243 -35.55 6.45 -20.46
C ALA A 243 -35.02 5.44 -19.42
N LEU A 244 -35.89 4.60 -18.84
CA LEU A 244 -35.47 3.51 -17.95
C LEU A 244 -34.67 2.45 -18.70
N ASP A 245 -35.13 2.05 -19.88
CA ASP A 245 -34.48 1.02 -20.69
C ASP A 245 -33.10 1.48 -21.19
N ASP A 246 -33.00 2.73 -21.67
CA ASP A 246 -31.74 3.36 -22.06
C ASP A 246 -30.76 3.44 -20.87
N PHE A 247 -31.26 3.84 -19.69
CA PHE A 247 -30.45 3.87 -18.47
C PHE A 247 -29.93 2.47 -18.10
N LYS A 248 -30.80 1.44 -18.15
CA LYS A 248 -30.41 0.05 -17.86
C LYS A 248 -29.35 -0.43 -18.85
N ALA A 249 -29.55 -0.19 -20.15
CA ALA A 249 -28.60 -0.57 -21.19
C ALA A 249 -27.24 0.13 -21.01
N GLN A 250 -27.24 1.44 -20.76
CA GLN A 250 -26.02 2.22 -20.50
C GLN A 250 -25.27 1.69 -19.27
N ARG A 251 -25.99 1.42 -18.17
CA ARG A 251 -25.40 0.91 -16.93
C ARG A 251 -24.85 -0.50 -17.08
N ALA A 252 -25.58 -1.39 -17.72
CA ALA A 252 -25.11 -2.74 -18.02
C ALA A 252 -23.83 -2.69 -18.88
N GLY A 253 -23.82 -1.87 -19.93
CA GLY A 253 -22.64 -1.64 -20.77
C GLY A 253 -21.43 -1.14 -19.96
N MET A 254 -21.64 -0.17 -19.07
CA MET A 254 -20.60 0.34 -18.17
C MET A 254 -20.05 -0.74 -17.23
N VAL A 255 -20.91 -1.56 -16.63
CA VAL A 255 -20.50 -2.67 -15.74
C VAL A 255 -19.69 -3.71 -16.52
N THR A 256 -20.11 -4.07 -17.73
CA THR A 256 -19.38 -4.99 -18.59
C THR A 256 -18.00 -4.46 -18.97
N SER A 257 -17.90 -3.18 -19.37
CA SER A 257 -16.62 -2.54 -19.68
C SER A 257 -15.71 -2.47 -18.46
N THR A 258 -16.25 -2.10 -17.30
CA THR A 258 -15.52 -2.07 -16.03
C THR A 258 -14.98 -3.45 -15.68
N ARG A 259 -15.79 -4.50 -15.83
CA ARG A 259 -15.38 -5.89 -15.57
C ARG A 259 -14.26 -6.35 -16.50
N LYS A 260 -14.31 -5.99 -17.79
CA LYS A 260 -13.23 -6.30 -18.75
C LYS A 260 -11.93 -5.59 -18.37
N LEU A 261 -12.00 -4.32 -18.03
CA LEU A 261 -10.85 -3.53 -17.60
C LEU A 261 -10.29 -4.03 -16.27
N ALA A 262 -11.15 -4.38 -15.31
CA ALA A 262 -10.75 -4.95 -14.02
C ALA A 262 -9.86 -6.18 -14.19
N ARG A 263 -10.25 -7.13 -15.06
CA ARG A 263 -9.44 -8.33 -15.36
C ARG A 263 -8.07 -7.99 -15.93
N LYS A 264 -8.02 -7.09 -16.93
CA LYS A 264 -6.74 -6.66 -17.53
C LYS A 264 -5.84 -5.97 -16.50
N SER A 265 -6.45 -5.11 -15.68
CA SER A 265 -5.73 -4.35 -14.66
C SER A 265 -5.22 -5.25 -13.54
N GLU A 266 -5.96 -6.30 -13.18
CA GLU A 266 -5.56 -7.30 -12.19
C GLU A 266 -4.34 -8.10 -12.64
N ILE A 267 -4.36 -8.59 -13.89
CA ILE A 267 -3.22 -9.30 -14.48
C ILE A 267 -2.00 -8.38 -14.52
N TRP A 268 -2.16 -7.17 -15.07
CA TRP A 268 -1.07 -6.19 -15.13
C TRP A 268 -0.48 -5.90 -13.75
N TYR A 269 -1.32 -5.73 -12.72
CA TYR A 269 -0.83 -5.41 -11.38
C TYR A 269 -0.03 -6.57 -10.76
N GLN A 270 -0.43 -7.81 -11.02
CA GLN A 270 0.33 -8.99 -10.58
C GLN A 270 1.70 -9.02 -11.25
N GLU A 271 1.77 -8.80 -12.56
CA GLU A 271 3.03 -8.71 -13.32
C GLU A 271 3.91 -7.56 -12.82
N TYR A 272 3.32 -6.36 -12.66
CA TYR A 272 4.01 -5.19 -12.14
C TYR A 272 4.57 -5.42 -10.73
N ALA A 273 3.82 -6.07 -9.85
CA ALA A 273 4.26 -6.40 -8.49
C ALA A 273 5.44 -7.39 -8.51
N LEU A 274 5.41 -8.39 -9.39
CA LEU A 274 6.52 -9.33 -9.59
C LEU A 274 7.77 -8.63 -10.11
N LEU A 275 7.62 -7.70 -11.07
CA LEU A 275 8.73 -6.88 -11.58
C LEU A 275 9.34 -6.02 -10.47
N CYS A 276 8.51 -5.30 -9.70
CA CYS A 276 8.99 -4.50 -8.57
C CYS A 276 9.71 -5.35 -7.50
N TYR A 277 9.23 -6.57 -7.27
CA TYR A 277 9.88 -7.52 -6.36
C TYR A 277 11.24 -7.98 -6.91
N ALA A 278 11.31 -8.33 -8.20
CA ALA A 278 12.54 -8.72 -8.86
C ALA A 278 13.57 -7.58 -8.82
N ASP A 279 13.18 -6.34 -9.16
CA ASP A 279 14.04 -5.17 -9.10
C ASP A 279 14.60 -4.94 -7.68
N LYS A 280 13.75 -5.11 -6.66
CA LYS A 280 14.18 -5.03 -5.26
C LYS A 280 15.25 -6.08 -4.94
N GLN A 281 15.07 -7.31 -5.41
CA GLN A 281 16.06 -8.37 -5.19
C GLN A 281 17.36 -8.12 -5.95
N THR A 282 17.28 -7.66 -7.20
CA THR A 282 18.45 -7.29 -8.02
C THR A 282 19.29 -6.23 -7.31
N LEU A 283 18.68 -5.12 -6.89
CA LEU A 283 19.39 -4.04 -6.17
C LEU A 283 19.99 -4.52 -4.84
N GLY A 284 19.29 -5.39 -4.10
CA GLY A 284 19.81 -6.01 -2.89
C GLY A 284 21.01 -6.92 -3.16
N ASN A 285 20.97 -7.70 -4.24
CA ASN A 285 22.08 -8.57 -4.65
C ASN A 285 23.30 -7.76 -5.10
N GLU A 286 23.13 -6.73 -5.94
CA GLU A 286 24.21 -5.83 -6.37
C GLU A 286 24.89 -5.15 -5.16
N ARG A 287 24.09 -4.75 -4.17
CA ARG A 287 24.60 -4.20 -2.92
C ARG A 287 25.40 -5.26 -2.14
N PHE A 288 24.88 -6.46 -2.00
CA PHE A 288 25.58 -7.55 -1.31
C PHE A 288 26.90 -7.89 -2.00
N GLU A 289 26.93 -7.97 -3.32
CA GLU A 289 28.16 -8.20 -4.10
C GLU A 289 29.20 -7.11 -3.83
N SER A 290 28.77 -5.84 -3.79
CA SER A 290 29.64 -4.71 -3.43
C SER A 290 30.22 -4.83 -2.01
N ILE A 291 29.40 -5.29 -1.05
CA ILE A 291 29.83 -5.56 0.34
C ILE A 291 30.82 -6.74 0.38
N GLN A 292 30.52 -7.81 -0.34
CA GLN A 292 31.36 -9.00 -0.42
C GLN A 292 32.74 -8.67 -0.99
N LEU A 293 32.80 -7.89 -2.08
CA LEU A 293 34.06 -7.41 -2.65
C LEU A 293 34.89 -6.58 -1.67
N LYS A 294 34.25 -5.77 -0.81
CA LYS A 294 34.94 -5.01 0.23
C LYS A 294 35.55 -5.92 1.30
N PHE A 295 34.81 -6.93 1.76
CA PHE A 295 35.34 -7.91 2.73
C PHE A 295 36.44 -8.80 2.14
N ILE A 296 36.32 -9.20 0.86
CA ILE A 296 37.38 -9.95 0.18
C ILE A 296 38.68 -9.13 0.11
N LYS A 297 38.59 -7.84 -0.19
CA LYS A 297 39.74 -6.91 -0.15
C LYS A 297 40.37 -6.77 1.24
N LEU A 298 39.61 -7.04 2.31
CA LEU A 298 40.11 -7.08 3.69
C LEU A 298 40.72 -8.45 4.07
N GLY A 299 40.68 -9.44 3.18
CA GLY A 299 41.29 -10.76 3.37
C GLY A 299 40.31 -11.89 3.76
N TYR A 300 39.01 -11.63 3.79
CA TYR A 300 38.00 -12.67 4.04
C TYR A 300 37.71 -13.50 2.78
N LYS A 301 37.27 -14.75 2.93
CA LYS A 301 36.82 -15.57 1.80
C LYS A 301 35.34 -15.31 1.51
N SER A 302 34.90 -15.49 0.26
CA SER A 302 33.48 -15.37 -0.12
C SER A 302 32.57 -16.26 0.75
N SER A 303 33.03 -17.46 1.10
CA SER A 303 32.31 -18.38 1.99
C SER A 303 32.05 -17.81 3.40
N ASP A 304 32.96 -16.97 3.90
CA ASP A 304 32.87 -16.37 5.24
C ASP A 304 31.87 -15.22 5.25
N VAL A 305 31.66 -14.58 4.08
CA VAL A 305 30.77 -13.44 3.89
C VAL A 305 29.36 -13.86 3.47
N GLU A 306 29.21 -15.06 2.91
CA GLU A 306 27.90 -15.56 2.47
C GLU A 306 26.88 -15.64 3.61
N SER A 307 27.35 -15.85 4.85
CA SER A 307 26.51 -15.88 6.06
C SER A 307 25.74 -14.58 6.31
N ILE A 308 26.32 -13.43 5.93
CA ILE A 308 25.69 -12.12 6.15
C ILE A 308 24.77 -11.68 5.02
N ARG A 309 24.50 -12.52 4.00
CA ARG A 309 23.63 -12.16 2.86
C ARG A 309 22.26 -11.65 3.30
N TRP A 310 21.71 -12.29 4.33
CA TRP A 310 20.35 -12.02 4.81
C TRP A 310 20.28 -10.92 5.87
N GLU A 311 21.42 -10.34 6.25
CA GLU A 311 21.44 -9.23 7.19
C GLU A 311 20.73 -7.99 6.61
N PRO A 312 20.00 -7.22 7.44
CA PRO A 312 19.26 -6.05 6.98
C PRO A 312 20.11 -5.04 6.20
N GLU A 313 21.36 -4.82 6.62
CA GLU A 313 22.31 -3.88 6.02
C GLU A 313 22.71 -4.27 4.58
N CYS A 314 22.65 -5.57 4.27
CA CYS A 314 23.00 -6.14 2.97
C CYS A 314 21.83 -6.06 1.98
N ARG A 315 20.59 -6.11 2.47
CA ARG A 315 19.37 -6.15 1.63
C ARG A 315 18.76 -4.78 1.31
N LEU A 316 19.43 -3.70 1.68
CA LEU A 316 18.98 -2.34 1.35
C LEU A 316 19.07 -2.10 -0.17
N ARG A 317 18.14 -1.29 -0.70
CA ARG A 317 18.12 -0.95 -2.13
C ARG A 317 19.14 0.12 -2.54
N ALA A 318 19.63 0.88 -1.56
CA ALA A 318 20.56 1.98 -1.82
C ALA A 318 21.96 1.43 -2.19
N PRO A 319 22.65 2.00 -3.19
CA PRO A 319 24.02 1.62 -3.50
C PRO A 319 24.96 1.78 -2.29
N LEU A 320 25.99 0.95 -2.22
CA LEU A 320 26.98 1.02 -1.14
C LEU A 320 27.91 2.23 -1.35
N THR A 321 27.75 3.27 -0.53
CA THR A 321 28.70 4.40 -0.49
C THR A 321 29.79 4.17 0.55
N GLU A 322 30.93 4.86 0.44
CA GLU A 322 32.00 4.77 1.44
C GLU A 322 31.55 5.18 2.85
N LYS A 323 30.66 6.18 2.95
CA LYS A 323 30.10 6.61 4.24
C LYS A 323 29.24 5.51 4.86
N MET A 324 28.41 4.85 4.04
CA MET A 324 27.60 3.72 4.50
C MET A 324 28.47 2.53 4.88
N TRP A 325 29.50 2.22 4.08
CA TRP A 325 30.45 1.15 4.35
C TRP A 325 31.11 1.30 5.73
N LYS A 326 31.60 2.51 6.05
CA LYS A 326 32.18 2.81 7.38
C LYS A 326 31.20 2.58 8.53
N ARG A 327 29.90 2.79 8.30
CA ARG A 327 28.84 2.59 9.30
C ARG A 327 28.45 1.12 9.45
N ILE A 328 28.33 0.38 8.36
CA ILE A 328 27.85 -1.02 8.40
C ILE A 328 28.97 -2.02 8.68
N ARG A 329 30.22 -1.72 8.33
CA ARG A 329 31.35 -2.64 8.55
C ARG A 329 31.45 -3.08 10.02
N PRO A 330 31.43 -2.19 11.03
CA PRO A 330 31.51 -2.61 12.44
C PRO A 330 30.36 -3.51 12.89
N ILE A 331 29.22 -3.49 12.19
CA ILE A 331 28.06 -4.33 12.47
C ILE A 331 28.26 -5.74 11.87
N LEU A 332 28.76 -5.79 10.64
CA LEU A 332 28.85 -7.02 9.86
C LEU A 332 30.16 -7.81 10.09
N GLU A 333 31.27 -7.11 10.33
CA GLU A 333 32.60 -7.71 10.48
C GLU A 333 32.70 -8.72 11.63
N PRO A 334 32.06 -8.53 12.81
CA PRO A 334 32.02 -9.56 13.86
C PRO A 334 31.43 -10.88 13.38
N ILE A 335 30.33 -10.83 12.60
CA ILE A 335 29.64 -12.03 12.10
C ILE A 335 30.53 -12.75 11.06
N VAL A 336 31.10 -11.99 10.12
CA VAL A 336 32.03 -12.54 9.11
C VAL A 336 33.27 -13.15 9.78
N PHE A 337 33.79 -12.50 10.83
CA PHE A 337 34.93 -13.00 11.59
C PHE A 337 34.61 -14.30 12.32
N GLU A 338 33.43 -14.42 12.95
CA GLU A 338 33.00 -15.67 13.59
C GLU A 338 32.92 -16.82 12.57
N CYS A 339 32.30 -16.59 11.41
CA CYS A 339 32.25 -17.58 10.33
C CYS A 339 33.65 -17.98 9.83
N GLN A 340 34.57 -17.01 9.73
CA GLN A 340 35.96 -17.29 9.39
C GLN A 340 36.62 -18.21 10.42
N GLN A 341 36.41 -17.97 11.72
CA GLN A 341 36.95 -18.79 12.79
C GLN A 341 36.39 -20.21 12.72
N GLU A 342 35.08 -20.38 12.56
CA GLU A 342 34.45 -21.69 12.40
C GLU A 342 35.05 -22.48 11.22
N ARG A 343 35.19 -21.83 10.06
CA ARG A 343 35.81 -22.47 8.88
C ARG A 343 37.23 -22.91 9.18
N LEU A 344 38.04 -22.08 9.84
CA LEU A 344 39.41 -22.42 10.20
C LEU A 344 39.47 -23.57 11.22
N GLN A 345 38.54 -23.62 12.17
CA GLN A 345 38.42 -24.73 13.13
C GLN A 345 38.02 -26.03 12.44
N ARG A 346 37.00 -26.02 11.57
CA ARG A 346 36.59 -27.20 10.78
C ARG A 346 37.75 -27.75 9.95
N ALA A 347 38.47 -26.88 9.25
CA ALA A 347 39.64 -27.28 8.46
C ALA A 347 40.79 -27.86 9.31
N LYS A 348 40.97 -27.41 10.56
CA LYS A 348 41.95 -27.99 11.49
C LYS A 348 41.53 -29.40 11.95
N VAL A 349 40.26 -29.57 12.32
CA VAL A 349 39.70 -30.86 12.74
C VAL A 349 39.77 -31.88 11.61
N GLU A 350 39.39 -31.51 10.39
CA GLU A 350 39.48 -32.38 9.21
C GLU A 350 40.92 -32.84 8.95
N ARG A 351 41.89 -31.92 8.97
CA ARG A 351 43.31 -32.28 8.81
C ARG A 351 43.81 -33.21 9.91
N TYR A 352 43.34 -33.03 11.14
CA TYR A 352 43.70 -33.92 12.25
C TYR A 352 43.12 -35.31 12.01
N SER A 353 41.81 -35.42 11.75
CA SER A 353 41.12 -36.69 11.49
C SER A 353 41.69 -37.46 10.29
N SER A 354 42.04 -36.77 9.20
CA SER A 354 42.67 -37.40 8.03
C SER A 354 44.07 -37.95 8.34
N ARG A 355 44.82 -37.32 9.26
CA ARG A 355 46.12 -37.85 9.70
C ARG A 355 45.95 -39.09 10.56
N THR A 356 44.98 -39.11 11.47
CA THR A 356 44.71 -40.28 12.33
C THR A 356 44.10 -41.45 11.57
N SER A 357 43.36 -41.23 10.48
CA SER A 357 42.84 -42.32 9.64
C SER A 357 43.93 -42.99 8.80
N TYR A 358 44.92 -42.24 8.32
CA TYR A 358 46.07 -42.79 7.59
C TYR A 358 47.06 -43.55 8.49
N SER A 359 47.05 -43.32 9.79
CA SER A 359 47.88 -44.06 10.76
C SER A 359 47.21 -45.33 11.31
N ARG A 360 45.99 -45.65 10.87
CA ARG A 360 45.20 -46.82 11.31
C ARG A 360 44.97 -47.88 10.21
N VAL A 361 45.54 -47.66 9.02
CA VAL A 361 45.67 -48.66 7.95
C VAL A 361 47.12 -49.08 7.91
#